data_AF-A0A5M6IHJ1-F1
#
_entry.id   AF-A0A5M6IHJ1-F1
#
_cell.length_a   1.000
_cell.length_b   1.000
_cell.length_c   1.000
_cell.angle_alpha   90.00
_cell.angle_beta   90.00
_cell.angle_gamma   90.00
#
_symmetry.space_group_name_H-M   'P 1'
#
loop_
_entity.id
_entity.type
_entity.pdbx_description
1 polymer ?
#
loop_
_entity_poly.entity_id
_entity_poly.type
_entity_poly.pdbx_seq_one_letter_code
_entity_poly.pdbx_strand_id
1 'polypeptide(L)'
;MSVDSLPRRRLRPIVVPLLGVAVLSYFGYHAIHGERGLIAWWQLRQDIRVAESERAAVAAERAILERRVALLKPGHPHPDMLDERAREMLNLIGPDEVLILTPDK
;
A
#
# COMPACT_ATOMS: atom_id res chain seq x y z
N MET A 1 14.23 -69.49 -19.63
CA MET A 1 13.26 -68.74 -18.80
C MET A 1 12.30 -68.06 -19.76
N SER A 2 11.18 -68.73 -20.03
CA SER A 2 10.18 -68.25 -20.99
C SER A 2 9.42 -67.08 -20.36
N VAL A 3 9.52 -65.90 -20.97
CA VAL A 3 8.68 -64.76 -20.61
C VAL A 3 7.32 -65.00 -21.24
N ASP A 4 6.49 -65.74 -20.52
CA ASP A 4 5.15 -66.07 -20.98
C ASP A 4 4.35 -64.78 -21.22
N SER A 5 3.87 -64.66 -22.46
CA SER A 5 3.12 -63.53 -22.96
C SER A 5 1.85 -63.33 -22.14
N LEU A 6 1.85 -62.32 -21.27
CA LEU A 6 0.68 -61.90 -20.53
C LEU A 6 -0.48 -61.64 -21.52
N PRO A 7 -1.68 -62.18 -21.28
CA PRO A 7 -2.81 -62.01 -22.16
C PRO A 7 -3.14 -60.51 -22.24
N ARG A 8 -2.85 -59.89 -23.40
CA ARG A 8 -3.04 -58.45 -23.68
C ARG A 8 -4.41 -57.90 -23.27
N ARG A 9 -5.40 -58.79 -23.10
CA ARG A 9 -6.77 -58.52 -22.65
C ARG A 9 -6.90 -58.11 -21.17
N ARG A 10 -5.95 -58.46 -20.29
CA ARG A 10 -5.98 -58.08 -18.85
C ARG A 10 -5.13 -56.86 -18.51
N LEU A 11 -4.25 -56.41 -19.40
CA LEU A 11 -3.39 -55.24 -19.20
C LEU A 11 -4.11 -53.92 -19.57
N ARG A 12 -5.02 -53.97 -20.55
CA ARG A 12 -5.85 -52.82 -20.99
C ARG A 12 -6.54 -52.05 -19.86
N PRO A 13 -7.19 -52.69 -18.87
CA PRO A 13 -7.89 -51.95 -17.81
C PRO A 13 -6.96 -51.31 -16.76
N ILE A 14 -5.67 -51.67 -16.70
CA ILE A 14 -4.72 -51.13 -15.70
C ILE A 14 -3.96 -49.92 -16.26
N VAL A 15 -3.78 -49.85 -17.59
CA VAL A 15 -3.06 -48.75 -18.24
C VAL A 15 -3.75 -47.40 -18.00
N VAL A 16 -5.08 -47.35 -18.06
CA VAL A 16 -5.87 -46.13 -17.84
C VAL A 16 -5.71 -45.57 -16.42
N PRO A 17 -5.93 -46.34 -15.33
CA PRO A 17 -5.71 -45.83 -13.99
C PRO A 17 -4.24 -45.51 -13.70
N LEU A 18 -3.28 -46.26 -14.25
CA LEU A 18 -1.86 -45.97 -14.09
C LEU A 18 -1.48 -44.61 -14.73
N LEU A 19 -1.97 -44.34 -15.94
CA LEU A 19 -1.83 -43.03 -16.58
C LEU A 19 -2.50 -41.93 -15.77
N GLY A 20 -3.69 -42.19 -15.23
CA GLY A 20 -4.39 -41.25 -14.36
C GLY A 20 -3.56 -40.86 -13.13
N VAL A 21 -2.98 -41.86 -12.44
CA VAL A 21 -2.08 -41.61 -11.30
C VAL A 21 -0.86 -40.82 -11.73
N ALA A 22 -0.20 -41.20 -12.83
CA ALA A 22 0.97 -40.48 -13.32
C ALA A 22 0.67 -39.00 -13.63
N VAL A 23 -0.47 -38.72 -14.28
CA VAL A 23 -0.93 -37.37 -14.59
C VAL A 23 -1.24 -36.58 -13.32
N LEU A 24 -1.97 -37.17 -12.37
CA LEU A 24 -2.28 -36.53 -11.09
C LEU A 24 -1.03 -36.25 -10.27
N SER A 25 -0.06 -37.17 -10.24
CA SER A 25 1.23 -36.96 -9.58
C SER A 25 2.02 -35.83 -10.23
N TYR A 26 2.06 -35.76 -11.57
CA TYR A 26 2.74 -34.68 -12.29
C TYR A 26 2.12 -33.32 -11.99
N PHE A 27 0.79 -33.20 -12.13
CA PHE A 27 0.08 -31.96 -11.83
C PHE A 27 0.15 -31.61 -10.35
N GLY A 28 0.06 -32.58 -9.44
CA GLY A 28 0.22 -32.37 -8.00
C GLY A 28 1.61 -31.86 -7.64
N TYR A 29 2.66 -32.46 -8.21
CA TYR A 29 4.04 -32.00 -8.01
C TYR A 29 4.24 -30.57 -8.53
N HIS A 30 3.77 -30.28 -9.75
CA HIS A 30 3.84 -28.94 -10.35
C HIS A 30 2.94 -27.91 -9.66
N ALA A 31 1.83 -28.30 -9.03
CA ALA A 31 0.99 -27.40 -8.25
C ALA A 31 1.67 -26.97 -6.94
N ILE A 32 2.59 -27.79 -6.41
CA ILE A 32 3.38 -27.49 -5.22
C ILE A 32 4.67 -26.75 -5.58
N HIS A 33 5.41 -27.22 -6.60
CA HIS A 33 6.75 -26.72 -6.94
C HIS A 33 6.77 -25.71 -8.10
N GLY A 34 5.65 -25.47 -8.78
CA GLY A 34 5.57 -24.51 -9.87
C GLY A 34 5.63 -23.07 -9.37
N GLU A 35 6.19 -22.17 -10.17
CA GLU A 35 6.27 -20.71 -9.89
C GLU A 35 4.92 -20.05 -9.59
N ARG A 36 3.81 -20.66 -10.02
CA ARG A 36 2.43 -20.21 -9.77
C ARG A 36 1.64 -21.19 -8.89
N GLY A 37 2.35 -22.03 -8.13
CA GLY A 37 1.76 -23.03 -7.26
C GLY A 37 1.02 -22.43 -6.06
N LEU A 38 0.35 -23.29 -5.30
CA LEU A 38 -0.38 -22.92 -4.08
C LEU A 38 0.47 -22.13 -3.08
N ILE A 39 1.77 -22.43 -3.02
CA ILE A 39 2.73 -21.75 -2.14
C ILE A 39 2.96 -20.29 -2.59
N ALA A 40 3.18 -20.06 -3.88
CA ALA A 40 3.35 -18.71 -4.43
C ALA A 40 2.09 -17.86 -4.25
N TRP A 41 0.91 -18.47 -4.38
CA TRP A 41 -0.35 -17.78 -4.10
C TRP A 41 -0.51 -17.40 -2.62
N TRP A 42 -0.07 -18.26 -1.69
CA TRP A 42 -0.06 -17.94 -0.27
C TRP A 42 0.87 -16.77 0.02
N GLN A 43 2.12 -16.82 -0.49
CA GLN A 43 3.11 -15.76 -0.29
C GLN A 43 2.61 -14.42 -0.85
N LEU A 44 2.11 -14.41 -2.08
CA LEU A 44 1.55 -13.19 -2.69
C LEU A 44 0.38 -12.62 -1.87
N ARG A 45 -0.46 -13.48 -1.29
CA ARG A 45 -1.55 -13.06 -0.43
C ARG A 45 -1.06 -12.47 0.90
N GLN A 46 0.08 -12.94 1.42
CA GLN A 46 0.71 -12.32 2.58
C GLN A 46 1.30 -10.95 2.23
N ASP A 47 1.98 -10.82 1.09
CA ASP A 47 2.57 -9.56 0.64
C ASP A 47 1.50 -8.48 0.43
N ILE A 48 0.36 -8.86 -0.17
CA ILE A 48 -0.80 -7.97 -0.31
C ILE A 48 -1.28 -7.48 1.06
N ARG A 49 -1.40 -8.36 2.04
CA ARG A 49 -1.86 -7.97 3.39
C ARG A 49 -0.90 -7.01 4.09
N VAL A 50 0.41 -7.17 3.88
CA VAL A 50 1.42 -6.25 4.43
C VAL A 50 1.35 -4.89 3.73
N ALA A 51 1.29 -4.88 2.40
CA ALA A 51 1.16 -3.64 1.64
C ALA A 51 -0.14 -2.88 1.98
N GLU A 52 -1.25 -3.60 2.18
CA GLU A 52 -2.52 -3.01 2.61
C GLU A 52 -2.44 -2.41 4.02
N SER A 53 -1.73 -3.04 4.95
CA SER A 53 -1.58 -2.51 6.31
C SER A 53 -0.73 -1.24 6.34
N GLU A 54 0.37 -1.19 5.57
CA GLU A 54 1.18 0.02 5.40
C GLU A 54 0.36 1.15 4.77
N ARG A 55 -0.43 0.84 3.75
CA ARG A 55 -1.29 1.81 3.08
C ARG A 55 -2.34 2.38 4.03
N ALA A 56 -2.93 1.53 4.87
CA ALA A 56 -3.89 1.94 5.89
C ALA A 56 -3.26 2.85 6.96
N ALA A 57 -2.04 2.55 7.40
CA ALA A 57 -1.32 3.36 8.37
C ALA A 57 -1.04 4.77 7.82
N VAL A 58 -0.49 4.86 6.60
CA VAL A 58 -0.19 6.14 5.95
C VAL A 58 -1.48 6.93 5.65
N ALA A 59 -2.55 6.25 5.24
CA ALA A 59 -3.85 6.90 5.02
C ALA A 59 -4.43 7.49 6.31
N ALA A 60 -4.27 6.81 7.45
CA ALA A 60 -4.70 7.30 8.75
C ALA A 60 -3.90 8.55 9.17
N GLU A 61 -2.58 8.53 8.98
CA GLU A 61 -1.73 9.69 9.27
C GLU A 61 -2.10 10.89 8.38
N ARG A 62 -2.31 10.66 7.08
CA ARG A 62 -2.78 11.69 6.15
C ARG A 62 -4.11 12.29 6.62
N ALA A 63 -5.08 11.47 7.03
CA ALA A 63 -6.37 11.98 7.51
C ALA A 63 -6.23 12.86 8.77
N ILE A 64 -5.32 12.51 9.68
CA ILE A 64 -5.03 13.31 10.87
C ILE A 64 -4.41 14.66 10.46
N LEU A 65 -3.44 14.65 9.55
CA LEU A 65 -2.80 15.86 9.06
C LEU A 65 -3.78 16.74 8.28
N GLU A 66 -4.62 16.18 7.43
CA GLU A 66 -5.68 16.91 6.72
C GLU A 66 -6.65 17.58 7.69
N ARG A 67 -7.02 16.89 8.77
CA ARG A 67 -7.86 17.49 9.82
C ARG A 67 -7.14 18.63 10.54
N ARG A 68 -5.85 18.48 10.85
CA ARG A 68 -5.05 19.56 11.47
C ARG A 68 -4.90 20.75 10.52
N VAL A 69 -4.61 20.52 9.25
CA VAL A 69 -4.54 21.56 8.21
C VAL A 69 -5.89 22.25 8.06
N ALA A 70 -7.00 21.51 8.04
CA ALA A 70 -8.34 22.08 7.98
C ALA A 70 -8.66 22.97 9.19
N LEU A 71 -8.20 22.60 10.39
CA LEU A 71 -8.32 23.42 11.60
C LEU A 71 -7.39 24.65 11.58
N LEU A 72 -6.23 24.53 10.94
CA LEU A 72 -5.27 25.62 10.74
C LEU A 72 -5.58 26.52 9.54
N LYS A 73 -6.54 26.13 8.69
CA LYS A 73 -7.07 26.94 7.61
C LYS A 73 -8.26 27.72 8.16
N PRO A 74 -8.09 28.95 8.67
CA PRO A 74 -9.22 29.87 8.65
C PRO A 74 -9.61 29.97 7.18
N GLY A 75 -10.88 29.71 6.86
CA GLY A 75 -11.35 29.66 5.48
C GLY A 75 -10.81 30.85 4.71
N HIS A 76 -9.96 30.59 3.71
CA HIS A 76 -9.31 31.58 2.85
C HIS A 76 -8.89 32.89 3.57
N PRO A 77 -7.64 33.02 4.04
CA PRO A 77 -7.08 34.36 4.20
C PRO A 77 -7.04 34.96 2.78
N HIS A 78 -8.04 35.78 2.47
CA HIS A 78 -8.00 36.63 1.29
C HIS A 78 -6.71 37.46 1.37
N PRO A 79 -6.01 37.69 0.25
CA PRO A 79 -4.79 38.51 0.21
C PRO A 79 -4.95 39.84 0.96
N ASP A 80 -6.15 40.42 0.92
CA ASP A 80 -6.53 41.66 1.60
C ASP A 80 -6.43 41.56 3.13
N MET A 81 -6.74 40.41 3.74
CA MET A 81 -6.66 40.23 5.20
C MET A 81 -5.22 40.11 5.73
N LEU A 82 -4.26 39.68 4.90
CA LEU A 82 -2.84 39.73 5.24
C LEU A 82 -2.32 41.17 5.22
N ASP A 83 -2.87 42.01 4.34
CA ASP A 83 -2.52 43.42 4.20
C ASP A 83 -3.04 44.23 5.41
N GLU A 84 -4.28 43.96 5.86
CA GLU A 84 -4.83 44.53 7.10
C GLU A 84 -4.00 44.15 8.35
N ARG A 85 -3.60 42.87 8.47
CA ARG A 85 -2.82 42.40 9.63
C ARG A 85 -1.38 42.95 9.61
N ALA A 86 -0.78 43.14 8.43
CA ALA A 86 0.51 43.79 8.27
C ALA A 86 0.47 45.26 8.69
N ARG A 87 -0.64 45.96 8.41
CA ARG A 87 -0.89 47.34 8.87
C ARG A 87 -1.08 47.49 10.37
N GLU A 88 -1.72 46.52 11.02
CA GLU A 88 -1.89 46.52 12.48
C GLU A 88 -0.63 46.07 13.23
N MET A 89 0.15 45.14 12.66
CA MET A 89 1.33 44.56 13.33
C MET A 89 2.62 45.35 13.10
N LEU A 90 2.76 46.02 11.95
CA LEU A 90 3.82 47.02 11.79
C LEU A 90 3.31 48.34 12.36
N ASN A 91 3.69 48.59 13.60
CA ASN A 91 3.90 49.91 14.18
C ASN A 91 4.96 50.68 13.36
N LEU A 92 4.71 50.84 12.05
CA LEU A 92 5.54 51.50 11.05
C LEU A 92 5.35 53.00 11.28
N ILE A 93 6.25 53.54 12.09
CA ILE A 93 6.71 54.92 11.92
C ILE A 93 6.96 55.08 10.42
N GLY A 94 6.17 55.94 9.76
CA GLY A 94 6.43 56.31 8.37
C GLY A 94 7.87 56.84 8.26
N PRO A 95 8.53 56.73 7.10
CA PRO A 95 9.94 57.10 6.94
C PRO A 95 10.29 58.55 7.36
N ASP A 96 9.30 59.39 7.68
CA ASP A 96 9.43 60.79 8.06
C ASP A 96 8.95 61.14 9.49
N GLU A 97 8.66 60.19 10.38
CA GLU A 97 8.24 60.50 11.76
C GLU A 97 9.35 60.28 12.81
N VAL A 98 9.62 61.31 13.63
CA VAL A 98 10.62 61.27 14.71
C VAL A 98 9.92 61.10 16.06
N LEU A 99 10.23 60.00 16.75
CA LEU A 99 9.76 59.72 18.11
C LEU A 99 10.64 60.48 19.12
N ILE A 100 10.11 61.54 19.76
CA ILE A 100 10.79 62.22 20.87
C ILE A 100 10.35 61.56 22.17
N LEU A 101 11.24 60.75 22.77
CA LEU A 101 11.07 60.25 24.13
C LEU A 101 11.60 61.31 25.10
N THR A 102 10.72 62.10 25.70
CA THR A 102 11.08 62.93 26.86
C THR A 102 11.21 62.04 28.10
N PRO A 103 12.35 62.05 28.80
CA PRO A 103 12.48 61.39 30.10
C PRO A 103 11.65 62.17 31.12
N ASP A 104 10.67 61.51 31.70
CA ASP A 104 9.93 62.04 32.85
C ASP A 104 10.86 62.05 34.07
N LYS A 105 11.08 63.25 34.62
CA LYS A 105 11.67 63.46 35.94
C LYS A 105 11.00 64.65 36.61
#